data_AF-A0A7W0NV15-F1
#
_entry.id   AF-A0A7W0NV15-F1
#
_cell.length_a   1.000
_cell.length_b   1.000
_cell.length_c   1.000
_cell.angle_alpha   90.00
_cell.angle_beta   90.00
_cell.angle_gamma   90.00
#
_symmetry.space_group_name_H-M   'P 1'
#
loop_
_entity.id
_entity.type
_entity.pdbx_description
1 polymer ?
#
loop_
_entity_poly.entity_id
_entity_poly.type
_entity_poly.pdbx_seq_one_letter_code
_entity_poly.pdbx_strand_id
1 'polypeptide(L)'
;MKRPKLQLLHLLILIAAAATAAPLLGQVARTGVAKPSIVAAVLSSGTRIEPITFIDKGKIVSADDSDVQFPEIDTYFSSKRTFELIFGGKRAGSVEVVKRLTGECAGTSAEVSVKASVPKLNGFVMALATDLPTITIGAGSRRRPTTSERTEIEKLVRTEFSKAGVTKSALQKLRYHNLTAIDLDSDGKAEFVGSYWIAPKTPERTLLFFIAEQRDGAVKLSHSDLNT
;
A
#
# COMPACT_ATOMS: atom_id res chain seq x y z
N MET A 1 -7.21 88.03 -8.11
CA MET A 1 -8.22 88.58 -7.18
C MET A 1 -8.28 87.74 -5.91
N LYS A 2 -8.50 88.43 -4.79
CA LYS A 2 -8.50 88.07 -3.37
C LYS A 2 -9.04 86.69 -2.95
N ARG A 3 -8.34 86.06 -1.97
CA ARG A 3 -8.83 85.02 -1.04
C ARG A 3 -9.97 85.56 -0.16
N PRO A 4 -10.83 84.70 0.45
CA PRO A 4 -10.70 84.47 1.90
C PRO A 4 -11.04 83.03 2.36
N LYS A 5 -10.26 82.47 3.32
CA LYS A 5 -10.54 82.23 4.76
C LYS A 5 -11.32 80.91 5.03
N LEU A 6 -10.72 79.88 5.64
CA LEU A 6 -10.35 79.68 7.06
C LEU A 6 -11.50 79.07 7.89
N GLN A 7 -11.31 77.83 8.36
CA GLN A 7 -11.75 77.21 9.65
C GLN A 7 -11.62 75.69 9.48
N LEU A 8 -10.56 75.01 9.95
CA LEU A 8 -10.19 74.71 11.34
C LEU A 8 -11.35 74.20 12.21
N LEU A 9 -11.53 72.88 12.25
CA LEU A 9 -12.09 72.21 13.42
C LEU A 9 -11.39 70.86 13.62
N HIS A 10 -10.55 70.81 14.64
CA HIS A 10 -10.00 69.58 15.20
C HIS A 10 -11.12 68.83 15.91
N LEU A 11 -11.34 67.55 15.57
CA LEU A 11 -12.04 66.62 16.44
C LEU A 11 -11.14 65.41 16.66
N LEU A 12 -10.39 65.46 17.77
CA LEU A 12 -9.80 64.27 18.38
C LEU A 12 -10.95 63.36 18.84
N ILE A 13 -11.09 62.20 18.20
CA ILE A 13 -11.88 61.10 18.75
C ILE A 13 -10.91 60.17 19.47
N LEU A 14 -10.88 60.28 20.80
CA LEU A 14 -10.34 59.25 21.68
C LEU A 14 -11.22 58.00 21.53
N ILE A 15 -10.71 56.95 20.88
CA ILE A 15 -11.32 55.62 20.95
C ILE A 15 -10.75 54.93 22.18
N ALA A 16 -11.56 54.89 23.25
CA ALA A 16 -11.30 54.10 24.43
C ALA A 16 -11.38 52.60 24.07
N ALA A 17 -10.23 51.93 24.01
CA ALA A 17 -10.15 50.48 23.89
C ALA A 17 -10.55 49.83 25.23
N ALA A 18 -11.84 49.59 25.42
CA ALA A 18 -12.32 48.73 26.49
C ALA A 18 -12.02 47.27 26.13
N ALA A 19 -10.91 46.74 26.66
CA ALA A 19 -10.56 45.34 26.58
C ALA A 19 -11.53 44.51 27.44
N THR A 20 -12.64 44.08 26.87
CA THR A 20 -13.49 43.04 27.47
C THR A 20 -12.78 41.70 27.32
N ALA A 21 -12.11 41.25 28.38
CA ALA A 21 -11.63 39.89 28.50
C ALA A 21 -12.83 38.94 28.56
N ALA A 22 -13.25 38.42 27.41
CA ALA A 22 -14.18 37.31 27.36
C ALA A 22 -13.48 36.05 27.92
N PRO A 23 -14.10 35.32 28.87
CA PRO A 23 -13.57 34.04 29.27
C PRO A 23 -13.67 33.09 28.07
N LEU A 24 -12.51 32.69 27.55
CA LEU A 24 -12.37 31.50 26.70
C LEU A 24 -12.78 30.30 27.55
N LEU A 25 -14.09 30.02 27.60
CA LEU A 25 -14.60 28.72 27.99
C LEU A 25 -14.05 27.73 26.98
N GLY A 26 -12.95 27.06 27.37
CA GLY A 26 -12.36 25.97 26.63
C GLY A 26 -13.46 24.97 26.31
N GLN A 27 -13.79 24.85 25.04
CA GLN A 27 -14.51 23.70 24.53
C GLN A 27 -13.59 22.51 24.76
N VAL A 28 -13.82 21.78 25.86
CA VAL A 28 -13.30 20.43 26.04
C VAL A 28 -13.83 19.66 24.83
N ALA A 29 -12.95 19.44 23.86
CA ALA A 29 -13.25 18.59 22.73
C ALA A 29 -13.75 17.27 23.32
N ARG A 30 -15.03 16.96 23.10
CA ARG A 30 -15.57 15.65 23.43
C ARG A 30 -14.66 14.67 22.73
N THR A 31 -13.90 13.90 23.50
CA THR A 31 -13.17 12.74 22.99
C THR A 31 -14.23 11.75 22.58
N GLY A 32 -14.75 11.92 21.35
CA GLY A 32 -15.62 10.95 20.73
C GLY A 32 -14.92 9.61 20.77
N VAL A 33 -15.67 8.56 21.07
CA VAL A 33 -15.16 7.19 20.98
C VAL A 33 -14.50 7.03 19.61
N ALA A 34 -13.21 6.73 19.60
CA ALA A 34 -12.45 6.57 18.37
C ALA A 34 -13.11 5.44 17.57
N LYS A 35 -13.49 5.74 16.33
CA LYS A 35 -14.06 4.72 15.43
C LYS A 35 -12.98 3.68 15.11
N PRO A 36 -13.35 2.40 14.92
CA PRO A 36 -12.42 1.40 14.41
C PRO A 36 -11.78 1.84 13.08
N SER A 37 -10.59 1.36 12.78
CA SER A 37 -10.01 1.55 11.44
C SER A 37 -10.47 0.44 10.50
N ILE A 38 -10.62 0.75 9.22
CA ILE A 38 -11.00 -0.23 8.20
C ILE A 38 -9.75 -0.80 7.51
N VAL A 39 -9.77 -2.09 7.18
CA VAL A 39 -8.86 -2.69 6.21
C VAL A 39 -9.70 -3.27 5.09
N ALA A 40 -9.48 -2.77 3.88
CA ALA A 40 -10.23 -3.14 2.68
C ALA A 40 -9.32 -3.71 1.59
N ALA A 41 -9.79 -4.69 0.84
CA ALA A 41 -9.17 -5.15 -0.39
C ALA A 41 -9.36 -4.10 -1.49
N VAL A 42 -8.32 -3.85 -2.28
CA VAL A 42 -8.40 -3.09 -3.52
C VAL A 42 -8.41 -4.06 -4.69
N LEU A 43 -9.55 -4.08 -5.39
CA LEU A 43 -9.93 -5.09 -6.38
C LEU A 43 -10.13 -4.46 -7.76
N SER A 44 -10.44 -5.32 -8.74
CA SER A 44 -10.81 -4.91 -10.10
C SER A 44 -9.81 -3.94 -10.73
N SER A 45 -8.52 -4.28 -10.65
CA SER A 45 -7.43 -3.43 -11.16
C SER A 45 -7.41 -2.01 -10.56
N GLY A 46 -7.81 -1.85 -9.30
CA GLY A 46 -7.78 -0.56 -8.60
C GLY A 46 -9.04 0.28 -8.76
N THR A 47 -10.17 -0.31 -9.14
CA THR A 47 -11.44 0.41 -9.36
C THR A 47 -12.50 0.15 -8.29
N ARG A 48 -12.30 -0.88 -7.45
CA ARG A 48 -13.25 -1.26 -6.39
C ARG A 48 -12.53 -1.50 -5.07
N ILE A 49 -13.17 -1.17 -3.95
CA ILE A 49 -12.76 -1.62 -2.62
C ILE A 49 -13.86 -2.39 -1.90
N GLU A 50 -13.44 -3.35 -1.08
CA GLU A 50 -14.31 -4.17 -0.24
C GLU A 50 -13.70 -4.34 1.15
N PRO A 51 -14.45 -4.13 2.24
CA PRO A 51 -13.95 -4.35 3.60
C PRO A 51 -13.57 -5.83 3.78
N ILE A 52 -12.40 -6.07 4.37
CA ILE A 52 -11.98 -7.39 4.83
C ILE A 52 -12.20 -7.48 6.33
N THR A 53 -11.81 -6.43 7.07
CA THR A 53 -11.89 -6.42 8.53
C THR A 53 -11.83 -4.99 9.08
N PHE A 54 -12.08 -4.85 10.38
CA PHE A 54 -11.90 -3.63 11.14
C PHE A 54 -10.88 -3.87 12.24
N ILE A 55 -10.16 -2.81 12.60
CA ILE A 55 -9.23 -2.81 13.72
C ILE A 55 -9.77 -1.88 14.80
N ASP A 56 -10.17 -2.43 15.93
CA ASP A 56 -10.53 -1.66 17.12
C ASP A 56 -9.45 -1.87 18.19
N LYS A 57 -8.87 -0.77 18.68
CA LYS A 57 -7.82 -0.79 19.71
C LYS A 57 -6.68 -1.78 19.42
N GLY A 58 -6.25 -1.84 18.16
CA GLY A 58 -5.16 -2.72 17.70
C GLY A 58 -5.53 -4.19 17.55
N LYS A 59 -6.81 -4.55 17.70
CA LYS A 59 -7.31 -5.92 17.53
C LYS A 59 -8.19 -6.02 16.30
N ILE A 60 -8.02 -7.10 15.55
CA ILE A 60 -8.91 -7.47 14.45
C ILE A 60 -10.28 -7.77 15.05
N VAL A 61 -11.29 -7.02 14.60
CA VAL A 61 -12.69 -7.31 14.84
C VAL A 61 -13.16 -8.11 13.62
N SER A 62 -13.45 -9.39 13.84
CA SER A 62 -13.74 -10.35 12.77
C SER A 62 -14.93 -9.92 11.92
N ALA A 63 -14.86 -10.22 10.62
CA ALA A 63 -15.99 -10.17 9.69
C ALA A 63 -16.73 -11.52 9.57
N ASP A 64 -16.26 -12.56 10.27
CA ASP A 64 -16.74 -13.95 10.15
C ASP A 64 -17.92 -14.30 11.08
N ASP A 65 -18.21 -13.47 12.08
CA ASP A 65 -19.50 -13.58 12.76
C ASP A 65 -20.54 -12.99 11.81
N SER A 66 -21.42 -13.83 11.27
CA SER A 66 -22.52 -13.46 10.36
C SER A 66 -23.45 -12.35 10.89
N ASP A 67 -23.23 -11.93 12.14
CA ASP A 67 -23.96 -10.88 12.85
C ASP A 67 -23.18 -9.56 12.95
N VAL A 68 -21.92 -9.49 12.51
CA VAL A 68 -21.20 -8.23 12.36
C VAL A 68 -21.73 -7.54 11.10
N GLN A 69 -22.89 -6.93 11.27
CA GLN A 69 -23.33 -5.89 10.37
C GLN A 69 -22.20 -4.86 10.30
N PHE A 70 -21.99 -4.27 9.12
CA PHE A 70 -21.14 -3.10 8.95
C PHE A 70 -22.02 -1.83 8.98
N PRO A 71 -22.75 -1.51 10.08
CA PRO A 71 -23.75 -0.46 10.09
C PRO A 71 -23.14 0.93 9.83
N GLU A 72 -21.81 1.03 9.86
CA GLU A 72 -21.07 2.26 9.60
C GLU A 72 -20.34 2.27 8.26
N ILE A 73 -20.53 1.29 7.36
CA ILE A 73 -19.81 1.27 6.06
C ILE A 73 -20.08 2.53 5.23
N ASP A 74 -21.24 3.18 5.41
CA ASP A 74 -21.56 4.51 4.88
C ASP A 74 -20.55 5.58 5.29
N THR A 75 -20.08 5.52 6.54
CA THR A 75 -19.10 6.47 7.05
C THR A 75 -17.74 6.26 6.38
N TYR A 76 -17.34 5.01 6.13
CA TYR A 76 -16.05 4.72 5.51
C TYR A 76 -16.07 4.99 4.01
N PHE A 77 -17.18 4.73 3.32
CA PHE A 77 -17.29 4.88 1.87
C PHE A 77 -18.02 6.15 1.43
N SER A 78 -17.94 7.20 2.24
CA SER A 78 -18.32 8.55 1.83
C SER A 78 -17.43 9.04 0.69
N SER A 79 -18.02 9.69 -0.32
CA SER A 79 -17.28 10.25 -1.46
C SER A 79 -16.13 11.17 -1.01
N LYS A 80 -15.00 11.12 -1.74
CA LYS A 80 -13.73 11.82 -1.49
C LYS A 80 -12.97 11.38 -0.24
N ARG A 81 -13.49 10.42 0.54
CA ARG A 81 -12.71 9.82 1.62
C ARG A 81 -11.48 9.14 1.05
N THR A 82 -10.34 9.36 1.68
CA THR A 82 -9.05 8.82 1.24
C THR A 82 -8.53 7.82 2.26
N PHE A 83 -7.96 6.72 1.75
CA PHE A 83 -7.27 5.69 2.50
C PHE A 83 -5.82 5.60 2.06
N GLU A 84 -4.94 5.14 2.95
CA GLU A 84 -3.59 4.73 2.56
C GLU A 84 -3.66 3.44 1.76
N LEU A 85 -2.97 3.41 0.62
CA LEU A 85 -2.80 2.20 -0.17
C LEU A 85 -1.55 1.46 0.33
N ILE A 86 -1.70 0.20 0.68
CA ILE A 86 -0.64 -0.69 1.13
C ILE A 86 -0.45 -1.79 0.09
N PHE A 87 0.77 -1.91 -0.43
CA PHE A 87 1.14 -2.98 -1.34
C PHE A 87 2.40 -3.67 -0.82
N GLY A 88 2.35 -4.99 -0.70
CA GLY A 88 3.49 -5.79 -0.25
C GLY A 88 4.06 -5.29 1.08
N GLY A 89 3.21 -4.96 2.05
CA GLY A 89 3.64 -4.54 3.39
C GLY A 89 4.11 -3.08 3.54
N LYS A 90 4.22 -2.31 2.44
CA LYS A 90 4.63 -0.89 2.48
C LYS A 90 3.55 0.02 1.92
N ARG A 91 3.59 1.30 2.33
CA ARG A 91 2.76 2.36 1.74
C ARG A 91 3.13 2.52 0.25
N ALA A 92 2.12 2.41 -0.60
CA ALA A 92 2.26 2.44 -2.05
C ALA A 92 1.45 3.57 -2.73
N GLY A 93 0.73 4.38 -1.95
CA GLY A 93 -0.04 5.51 -2.45
C GLY A 93 -1.29 5.79 -1.62
N SER A 94 -2.36 6.17 -2.30
CA SER A 94 -3.67 6.44 -1.70
C SER A 94 -4.82 5.91 -2.56
N VAL A 95 -5.93 5.62 -1.90
CA VAL A 95 -7.21 5.24 -2.53
C VAL A 95 -8.26 6.26 -2.17
N GLU A 96 -8.92 6.86 -3.16
CA GLU A 96 -9.98 7.85 -2.97
C GLU A 96 -11.32 7.24 -3.36
N VAL A 97 -12.32 7.34 -2.48
CA VAL A 97 -13.67 6.86 -2.74
C VAL A 97 -14.37 7.77 -3.72
N VAL A 98 -14.80 7.22 -4.86
CA VAL A 98 -15.62 7.94 -5.84
C VAL A 98 -17.08 7.93 -5.36
N LYS A 99 -17.63 6.73 -5.18
CA LYS A 99 -18.99 6.51 -4.67
C LYS A 99 -19.13 5.13 -4.05
N ARG A 100 -20.06 4.98 -3.11
CA ARG A 100 -20.50 3.68 -2.62
C ARG A 100 -21.28 2.94 -3.71
N LEU A 101 -21.11 1.63 -3.78
CA LEU A 101 -21.90 0.76 -4.63
C LEU A 101 -23.17 0.32 -3.89
N THR A 102 -24.27 0.20 -4.63
CA THR A 102 -25.59 -0.20 -4.12
C THR A 102 -26.04 -1.50 -4.78
N GLY A 103 -26.73 -2.37 -4.05
CA GLY A 103 -27.25 -3.66 -4.55
C GLY A 103 -26.88 -4.82 -3.63
N GLU A 104 -27.60 -5.94 -3.75
CA GLU A 104 -27.47 -7.09 -2.83
C GLU A 104 -26.05 -7.70 -2.82
N CYS A 105 -25.37 -7.74 -3.98
CA CYS A 105 -24.02 -8.30 -4.12
C CYS A 105 -22.88 -7.26 -4.00
N ALA A 106 -23.20 -5.99 -3.78
CA ALA A 106 -22.20 -4.90 -3.76
C ALA A 106 -22.43 -3.87 -2.65
N GLY A 107 -23.40 -4.13 -1.76
CA GLY A 107 -23.83 -3.18 -0.74
C GLY A 107 -22.72 -2.79 0.23
N THR A 108 -21.69 -3.63 0.39
CA THR A 108 -20.53 -3.36 1.24
C THR A 108 -19.31 -2.91 0.44
N SER A 109 -19.45 -2.46 -0.81
CA SER A 109 -18.33 -2.09 -1.67
C SER A 109 -18.38 -0.61 -2.08
N ALA A 110 -17.26 -0.10 -2.59
CA ALA A 110 -17.20 1.23 -3.19
C ALA A 110 -16.37 1.24 -4.48
N GLU A 111 -16.74 2.13 -5.41
CA GLU A 111 -15.91 2.51 -6.54
C GLU A 111 -14.85 3.50 -6.08
N VAL A 112 -13.61 3.31 -6.55
CA VAL A 112 -12.46 4.10 -6.11
C VAL A 112 -11.57 4.55 -7.26
N SER A 113 -10.80 5.60 -6.98
CA SER A 113 -9.66 6.01 -7.78
C SER A 113 -8.37 5.77 -6.99
N VAL A 114 -7.40 5.09 -7.61
CA VAL A 114 -6.12 4.77 -6.97
C VAL A 114 -5.03 5.69 -7.51
N LYS A 115 -4.31 6.35 -6.60
CA LYS A 115 -3.10 7.12 -6.88
C LYS A 115 -1.92 6.34 -6.27
N ALA A 116 -1.29 5.48 -7.06
CA ALA A 116 -0.19 4.62 -6.62
C ALA A 116 1.14 4.98 -7.30
N SER A 117 2.24 4.85 -6.59
CA SER A 117 3.58 5.04 -7.16
C SER A 117 4.03 3.79 -7.93
N VAL A 118 3.99 2.59 -7.32
CA VAL A 118 4.26 1.27 -7.92
C VAL A 118 3.71 0.19 -6.96
N PRO A 119 3.19 -0.97 -7.43
CA PRO A 119 2.97 -1.38 -8.81
C PRO A 119 1.59 -1.01 -9.35
N LYS A 120 1.45 -1.05 -10.68
CA LYS A 120 0.15 -0.95 -11.34
C LYS A 120 -0.72 -2.16 -10.94
N LEU A 121 -1.83 -1.88 -10.26
CA LEU A 121 -2.84 -2.90 -9.95
C LEU A 121 -3.48 -3.36 -11.25
N ASN A 122 -3.39 -4.65 -11.55
CA ASN A 122 -3.96 -5.24 -12.76
C ASN A 122 -4.20 -6.75 -12.56
N GLY A 123 -5.35 -7.24 -13.00
CA GLY A 123 -5.73 -8.64 -12.86
C GLY A 123 -5.68 -9.08 -11.39
N PHE A 124 -4.85 -10.09 -11.08
CA PHE A 124 -4.69 -10.64 -9.73
C PHE A 124 -3.72 -9.85 -8.83
N VAL A 125 -3.15 -8.74 -9.31
CA VAL A 125 -2.30 -7.86 -8.50
C VAL A 125 -3.21 -6.93 -7.68
N MET A 126 -3.46 -7.34 -6.43
CA MET A 126 -4.31 -6.63 -5.48
C MET A 126 -3.48 -5.91 -4.41
N ALA A 127 -4.11 -4.97 -3.72
CA ALA A 127 -3.53 -4.20 -2.62
C ALA A 127 -4.53 -4.11 -1.46
N LEU A 128 -4.10 -3.50 -0.35
CA LEU A 128 -4.96 -3.16 0.77
C LEU A 128 -5.15 -1.64 0.85
N ALA A 129 -6.31 -1.20 1.31
CA ALA A 129 -6.60 0.18 1.65
C ALA A 129 -6.96 0.27 3.14
N THR A 130 -6.41 1.25 3.85
CA THR A 130 -6.70 1.43 5.28
C THR A 130 -6.62 2.89 5.73
N ASP A 131 -7.34 3.24 6.79
CA ASP A 131 -7.20 4.51 7.52
C ASP A 131 -6.45 4.35 8.85
N LEU A 132 -5.77 3.22 9.04
CA LEU A 132 -4.87 3.02 10.18
C LEU A 132 -3.76 4.08 10.17
N PRO A 133 -3.51 4.76 11.30
CA PRO A 133 -2.43 5.72 11.41
C PRO A 133 -1.09 4.98 11.41
N THR A 134 -0.34 5.10 10.31
CA THR A 134 1.06 4.66 10.14
C THR A 134 1.30 3.16 10.39
N ILE A 135 1.52 2.40 9.32
CA ILE A 135 2.13 1.06 9.45
C ILE A 135 3.59 1.27 9.87
N THR A 136 3.90 0.94 11.12
CA THR A 136 5.25 1.07 11.69
C THR A 136 6.27 0.21 10.95
N ILE A 137 7.46 0.77 10.78
CA ILE A 137 8.67 0.14 10.24
C ILE A 137 8.92 -1.18 10.99
N GLY A 138 9.08 -2.28 10.24
CA GLY A 138 9.12 -3.65 10.74
C GLY A 138 8.09 -4.59 10.11
N ALA A 139 7.11 -4.04 9.36
CA ALA A 139 6.30 -4.84 8.46
C ALA A 139 7.14 -5.21 7.24
N GLY A 140 7.68 -6.43 7.23
CA GLY A 140 8.46 -6.94 6.11
C GLY A 140 7.78 -6.67 4.77
N SER A 141 8.57 -6.28 3.76
CA SER A 141 8.05 -5.81 2.49
C SER A 141 8.24 -6.80 1.35
N ARG A 142 7.40 -6.71 0.34
CA ARG A 142 7.47 -7.54 -0.86
C ARG A 142 7.30 -6.66 -2.09
N ARG A 143 8.13 -6.88 -3.10
CA ARG A 143 8.04 -6.17 -4.38
C ARG A 143 8.50 -7.04 -5.53
N ARG A 144 8.25 -6.54 -6.74
CA ARG A 144 8.92 -7.06 -7.92
C ARG A 144 10.42 -6.75 -7.82
N PRO A 145 11.32 -7.68 -8.15
CA PRO A 145 12.73 -7.38 -8.32
C PRO A 145 12.93 -6.29 -9.36
N THR A 146 13.95 -5.46 -9.14
CA THR A 146 14.49 -4.55 -10.16
C THR A 146 15.12 -5.35 -11.30
N THR A 147 15.39 -4.68 -12.42
CA THR A 147 16.03 -5.32 -13.57
C THR A 147 17.42 -5.87 -13.21
N SER A 148 18.22 -5.11 -12.46
CA SER A 148 19.56 -5.55 -12.04
C SER A 148 19.51 -6.77 -11.12
N GLU A 149 18.67 -6.74 -10.08
CA GLU A 149 18.47 -7.88 -9.18
C GLU A 149 18.02 -9.12 -9.95
N ARG A 150 17.05 -8.97 -10.86
CA ARG A 150 16.59 -10.08 -11.69
C ARG A 150 17.72 -10.65 -12.55
N THR A 151 18.55 -9.81 -13.16
CA THR A 151 19.69 -10.27 -13.96
C THR A 151 20.69 -11.06 -13.12
N GLU A 152 20.99 -10.61 -11.90
CA GLU A 152 21.87 -11.33 -10.98
C GLU A 152 21.29 -12.69 -10.58
N ILE A 153 20.01 -12.73 -10.22
CA ILE A 153 19.30 -13.97 -9.91
C ILE A 153 19.28 -14.93 -11.09
N GLU A 154 18.97 -14.46 -12.30
CA GLU A 154 18.96 -15.29 -13.50
C GLU A 154 20.34 -15.90 -13.79
N LYS A 155 21.44 -15.21 -13.45
CA LYS A 155 22.79 -15.76 -13.54
C LYS A 155 23.00 -16.93 -12.57
N LEU A 156 22.55 -16.80 -11.32
CA LEU A 156 22.62 -17.88 -10.32
C LEU A 156 21.79 -19.08 -10.76
N VAL A 157 20.55 -18.84 -11.18
CA VAL A 157 19.63 -19.87 -11.69
C VAL A 157 20.23 -20.63 -12.88
N ARG A 158 20.81 -19.92 -13.87
CA ARG A 158 21.49 -20.55 -15.01
C ARG A 158 22.66 -21.41 -14.58
N THR A 159 23.37 -20.99 -13.53
CA THR A 159 24.49 -21.75 -12.97
C THR A 159 23.99 -23.06 -12.35
N GLU A 160 22.91 -23.03 -11.57
CA GLU A 160 22.33 -24.26 -11.00
C GLU A 160 21.83 -25.23 -12.06
N PHE A 161 21.08 -24.76 -13.06
CA PHE A 161 20.67 -25.62 -14.18
C PHE A 161 21.86 -26.19 -14.96
N SER A 162 22.94 -25.41 -15.13
CA SER A 162 24.16 -25.91 -15.79
C SER A 162 24.82 -27.06 -15.01
N LYS A 163 24.84 -26.99 -13.66
CA LYS A 163 25.34 -28.09 -12.81
C LYS A 163 24.55 -29.38 -13.00
N ALA A 164 23.26 -29.26 -13.30
CA ALA A 164 22.37 -30.37 -13.60
C ALA A 164 22.46 -30.88 -15.06
N GLY A 165 23.44 -30.42 -15.84
CA GLY A 165 23.67 -30.88 -17.21
C GLY A 165 22.79 -30.21 -18.27
N VAL A 166 22.06 -29.15 -17.93
CA VAL A 166 21.27 -28.39 -18.90
C VAL A 166 22.18 -27.69 -19.90
N THR A 167 21.91 -27.90 -21.19
CA THR A 167 22.72 -27.30 -22.26
C THR A 167 22.56 -25.78 -22.34
N LYS A 168 23.62 -25.10 -22.80
CA LYS A 168 23.60 -23.64 -23.00
C LYS A 168 22.44 -23.17 -23.90
N SER A 169 22.08 -23.95 -24.92
CA SER A 169 20.96 -23.64 -25.82
C SER A 169 19.60 -23.77 -25.12
N ALA A 170 19.41 -24.76 -24.24
CA ALA A 170 18.18 -24.88 -23.45
C ALA A 170 18.05 -23.75 -22.43
N LEU A 171 19.16 -23.31 -21.82
CA LEU A 171 19.17 -22.16 -20.91
C LEU A 171 18.69 -20.87 -21.57
N GLN A 172 18.89 -20.67 -22.87
CA GLN A 172 18.34 -19.49 -23.56
C GLN A 172 16.81 -19.41 -23.50
N LYS A 173 16.13 -20.53 -23.25
CA LYS A 173 14.68 -20.64 -23.10
C LYS A 173 14.22 -20.64 -21.64
N LEU A 174 15.06 -20.15 -20.73
CA LEU A 174 14.75 -20.02 -19.30
C LEU A 174 13.46 -19.22 -19.10
N ARG A 175 12.56 -19.76 -18.28
CA ARG A 175 11.29 -19.15 -17.90
C ARG A 175 11.20 -19.10 -16.37
N TYR A 176 10.35 -18.22 -15.86
CA TYR A 176 10.05 -18.16 -14.43
C TYR A 176 8.54 -18.20 -14.22
N HIS A 177 8.13 -18.83 -13.12
CA HIS A 177 6.76 -18.77 -12.62
C HIS A 177 6.56 -17.53 -11.76
N ASN A 178 7.49 -17.32 -10.82
CA ASN A 178 7.49 -16.20 -9.90
C ASN A 178 8.92 -15.84 -9.53
N LEU A 179 9.14 -14.55 -9.24
CA LEU A 179 10.32 -14.06 -8.57
C LEU A 179 9.91 -12.83 -7.77
N THR A 180 10.04 -12.92 -6.46
CA THR A 180 9.63 -11.87 -5.52
C THR A 180 10.84 -11.45 -4.71
N ALA A 181 11.08 -10.15 -4.63
CA ALA A 181 12.01 -9.55 -3.67
C ALA A 181 11.25 -9.31 -2.36
N ILE A 182 11.79 -9.79 -1.25
CA ILE A 182 11.24 -9.70 0.10
C ILE A 182 12.29 -9.02 0.96
N ASP A 183 11.91 -8.10 1.84
CA ASP A 183 12.79 -7.45 2.81
C ASP A 183 12.08 -7.65 4.16
N LEU A 184 12.35 -8.80 4.77
CA LEU A 184 11.52 -9.33 5.86
C LEU A 184 11.71 -8.56 7.17
N ASP A 185 12.94 -8.13 7.45
CA ASP A 185 13.35 -7.43 8.67
C ASP A 185 13.45 -5.91 8.50
N SER A 186 13.15 -5.39 7.30
CA SER A 186 13.22 -3.96 6.98
C SER A 186 14.64 -3.39 7.05
N ASP A 187 15.68 -4.19 6.86
CA ASP A 187 17.07 -3.73 6.81
C ASP A 187 17.45 -3.06 5.47
N GLY A 188 16.53 -3.10 4.49
CA GLY A 188 16.70 -2.50 3.16
C GLY A 188 17.44 -3.39 2.16
N LYS A 189 17.85 -4.60 2.56
CA LYS A 189 18.36 -5.65 1.69
C LYS A 189 17.21 -6.60 1.38
N ALA A 190 17.17 -7.05 0.13
CA ALA A 190 16.12 -7.98 -0.30
C ALA A 190 16.65 -9.42 -0.33
N GLU A 191 15.89 -10.34 0.25
CA GLU A 191 15.87 -11.75 -0.11
C GLU A 191 15.03 -11.96 -1.37
N PHE A 192 15.32 -13.02 -2.10
CA PHE A 192 14.59 -13.39 -3.31
C PHE A 192 14.05 -14.79 -3.18
N VAL A 193 12.74 -14.93 -3.39
CA VAL A 193 12.06 -16.22 -3.45
C VAL A 193 11.50 -16.38 -4.85
N GLY A 194 11.86 -17.47 -5.51
CA GLY A 194 11.48 -17.66 -6.91
C GLY A 194 11.46 -19.10 -7.36
N SER A 195 10.77 -19.32 -8.47
CA SER A 195 10.73 -20.59 -9.17
C SER A 195 10.96 -20.37 -10.66
N TYR A 196 11.97 -21.05 -11.19
CA TYR A 196 12.34 -21.03 -12.60
C TYR A 196 12.20 -22.41 -13.21
N TRP A 197 11.99 -22.46 -14.51
CA TRP A 197 11.90 -23.71 -15.22
C TRP A 197 12.44 -23.61 -16.65
N ILE A 198 12.77 -24.77 -17.17
CA ILE A 198 13.14 -25.00 -18.56
C ILE A 198 12.37 -26.22 -19.06
N ALA A 199 12.05 -26.21 -20.35
CA ALA A 199 11.56 -27.40 -21.05
C ALA A 199 12.49 -27.67 -22.23
N PRO A 200 13.58 -28.44 -22.03
CA PRO A 200 14.51 -28.74 -23.11
C PRO A 200 13.84 -29.58 -24.21
N LYS A 201 12.88 -30.45 -23.83
CA LYS A 201 12.05 -31.28 -24.71
C LYS A 201 10.63 -31.36 -24.14
N THR A 202 9.63 -31.61 -24.96
CA THR A 202 8.28 -31.98 -24.47
C THR A 202 8.30 -33.49 -24.13
N PRO A 203 7.86 -33.95 -22.94
CA PRO A 203 7.20 -33.25 -21.83
C PRO A 203 8.12 -32.86 -20.66
N GLU A 204 9.44 -33.04 -20.80
CA GLU A 204 10.43 -32.80 -19.74
C GLU A 204 10.39 -31.36 -19.23
N ARG A 205 10.35 -31.19 -17.92
CA ARG A 205 10.45 -29.89 -17.27
C ARG A 205 11.39 -30.00 -16.08
N THR A 206 12.50 -29.29 -16.17
CA THR A 206 13.33 -29.08 -14.99
C THR A 206 12.87 -27.80 -14.31
N LEU A 207 12.46 -27.92 -13.05
CA LEU A 207 12.02 -26.84 -12.17
C LEU A 207 13.09 -26.60 -11.11
N LEU A 208 13.38 -25.33 -10.85
CA LEU A 208 14.22 -24.89 -9.75
C LEU A 208 13.40 -23.97 -8.85
N PHE A 209 13.18 -24.37 -7.61
CA PHE A 209 12.77 -23.48 -6.52
C PHE A 209 14.02 -23.00 -5.77
N PHE A 210 14.05 -21.75 -5.34
CA PHE A 210 15.17 -21.24 -4.55
C PHE A 210 14.79 -20.09 -3.62
N ILE A 211 15.67 -19.89 -2.64
CA ILE A 211 15.78 -18.69 -1.83
C ILE A 211 17.19 -18.15 -2.02
N ALA A 212 17.30 -16.86 -2.32
CA ALA A 212 18.57 -16.15 -2.43
C ALA A 212 18.61 -14.96 -1.49
N GLU A 213 19.78 -14.64 -0.97
CA GLU A 213 20.00 -13.54 -0.03
C GLU A 213 21.30 -12.81 -0.36
N GLN A 214 21.42 -11.57 0.10
CA GLN A 214 22.67 -10.81 -0.04
C GLN A 214 23.63 -11.22 1.09
N ARG A 215 24.76 -11.84 0.72
CA ARG A 215 25.81 -12.28 1.65
C ARG A 215 27.19 -11.91 1.10
N ASP A 216 27.99 -11.23 1.93
CA ASP A 216 29.34 -10.74 1.57
C ASP A 216 29.35 -9.80 0.36
N GLY A 217 28.32 -8.96 0.22
CA GLY A 217 28.19 -8.02 -0.90
C GLY A 217 27.75 -8.65 -2.23
N ALA A 218 27.43 -9.94 -2.26
CA ALA A 218 26.92 -10.63 -3.44
C ALA A 218 25.61 -11.36 -3.14
N VAL A 219 24.72 -11.46 -4.12
CA VAL A 219 23.55 -12.32 -4.01
C VAL A 219 23.99 -13.78 -4.15
N LYS A 220 23.56 -14.64 -3.22
CA LYS A 220 23.87 -16.07 -3.19
C LYS A 220 22.61 -16.88 -2.92
N LEU A 221 22.53 -18.10 -3.45
CA LEU A 221 21.45 -19.03 -3.12
C LEU A 221 21.69 -19.57 -1.70
N SER A 222 20.78 -19.34 -0.79
CA SER A 222 20.77 -19.93 0.56
C SER A 222 20.01 -21.26 0.57
N HIS A 223 19.08 -21.45 -0.35
CA HIS A 223 18.37 -22.70 -0.58
C HIS A 223 18.09 -22.89 -2.08
N SER A 224 18.17 -24.14 -2.55
CA SER A 224 17.81 -24.52 -3.91
C SER A 224 17.29 -25.95 -3.93
N ASP A 225 16.16 -26.17 -4.60
CA ASP A 225 15.59 -27.48 -4.85
C ASP A 225 15.32 -27.64 -6.34
N LEU A 226 15.96 -28.64 -6.95
CA LEU A 226 15.89 -28.91 -8.38
C LEU A 226 15.14 -30.21 -8.62
N ASN A 227 14.05 -30.12 -9.37
CA ASN A 227 13.24 -31.25 -9.78
C ASN A 227 13.31 -31.41 -11.29
N THR A 228 13.64 -32.60 -11.78
CA THR A 228 13.91 -32.91 -13.20
C THR A 228 12.83 -33.78 -13.81
#